data_AF-A0A1Q3MS11-F1
#
_entry.id   AF-A0A1Q3MS11-F1
#
_cell.length_a   1.000
_cell.length_b   1.000
_cell.length_c   1.000
_cell.angle_alpha   90.00
_cell.angle_beta   90.00
_cell.angle_gamma   90.00
#
_symmetry.space_group_name_H-M   'P 1'
#
loop_
_entity.id
_entity.type
_entity.pdbx_description
1 polymer ?
#
loop_
_entity_poly.entity_id
_entity_poly.type
_entity_poly.pdbx_seq_one_letter_code
_entity_poly.pdbx_strand_id
1 'polypeptide(L)'
;MMRARWIRFAAAVLVLGGSLSAGFAQGGQHTLSEALAWLKKVQPSMDPTVKKDVPALEAILRRYFNEPDSLRASEEEIAVAFLDTMPSDDDLGGRGGSMDKMRKFESLLGAPAKPAPTPPKKTSGNKPPVKPPTPPKVTVKHKIPGIHAKATFSAVSRTAPGGKPIGAVMLSIGGRSKTVVEVLSGTSKLDVQRRAKVVADRMQALSKSNRLWWAMLKVSQVKGQYVVGTGGSNFVITADTAFAKEWGLTPSQLAKQLILKIRSSLDPEKSESFGGRDFSPEEMHVAAVDLRQEGDALYATSKAKAEEKYKSAIGNDPTYAVPYVRLADLYASKGDKVAAQEILKQGLAVEEMSADQKATLSAKLKKLS
;
A
#
# COMPACT_ATOMS: atom_id res chain seq x y z
N MET A 1 19.64 -23.87 50.20
CA MET A 1 21.11 -23.70 50.08
C MET A 1 21.61 -24.57 48.94
N MET A 2 21.88 -23.98 47.77
CA MET A 2 22.92 -24.43 46.84
C MET A 2 23.13 -23.31 45.82
N ARG A 3 24.35 -22.79 45.83
CA ARG A 3 24.83 -21.66 45.04
C ARG A 3 25.42 -22.17 43.71
N ALA A 4 25.31 -21.29 42.71
CA ALA A 4 26.29 -21.01 41.67
C ALA A 4 26.58 -22.07 40.59
N ARG A 5 26.40 -21.65 39.34
CA ARG A 5 27.51 -21.47 38.40
C ARG A 5 27.08 -20.63 37.20
N TRP A 6 27.37 -19.34 37.29
CA TRP A 6 27.65 -18.49 36.13
C TRP A 6 29.12 -18.71 35.73
N ILE A 7 29.43 -18.83 34.44
CA ILE A 7 30.68 -18.38 33.78
C ILE A 7 30.67 -18.74 32.29
N ARG A 8 30.78 -17.67 31.47
CA ARG A 8 31.46 -17.50 30.17
C ARG A 8 31.05 -18.36 28.96
N PHE A 9 30.47 -17.69 27.97
CA PHE A 9 30.99 -17.73 26.59
C PHE A 9 30.89 -16.33 25.97
N ALA A 10 32.04 -15.66 25.93
CA ALA A 10 32.27 -14.53 25.03
C ALA A 10 32.97 -15.11 23.81
N ALA A 11 32.26 -15.23 22.70
CA ALA A 11 32.85 -15.47 21.39
C ALA A 11 32.53 -14.24 20.53
N ALA A 12 33.58 -13.46 20.28
CA ALA A 12 33.58 -12.40 19.30
C ALA A 12 33.35 -13.00 17.91
N VAL A 13 32.24 -12.63 17.28
CA VAL A 13 32.01 -12.82 15.85
C VAL A 13 32.02 -11.45 15.22
N LEU A 14 33.23 -10.98 14.91
CA LEU A 14 33.46 -9.95 13.90
C LEU A 14 33.27 -10.62 12.54
N VAL A 15 32.02 -10.68 12.08
CA VAL A 15 31.73 -10.92 10.67
C VAL A 15 31.40 -9.56 10.07
N LEU A 16 32.42 -8.99 9.42
CA LEU A 16 32.28 -8.06 8.30
C LEU A 16 31.56 -8.81 7.18
N GLY A 17 30.26 -9.01 7.35
CA GLY A 17 29.34 -9.43 6.31
C GLY A 17 28.75 -8.17 5.71
N GLY A 18 29.53 -7.48 4.89
CA GLY A 18 28.95 -6.60 3.89
C GLY A 18 28.08 -7.49 3.02
N SER A 19 26.78 -7.52 3.29
CA SER A 19 25.78 -8.09 2.40
C SER A 19 25.79 -7.22 1.14
N LEU A 20 26.68 -7.58 0.23
CA LEU A 20 26.48 -7.43 -1.20
C LEU A 20 25.15 -8.13 -1.50
N SER A 21 24.07 -7.35 -1.40
CA SER A 21 22.81 -7.65 -2.07
C SER A 21 23.06 -7.54 -3.57
N ALA A 22 23.82 -8.48 -4.12
CA ALA A 22 23.87 -8.79 -5.54
C ALA A 22 22.60 -9.56 -5.90
N GLY A 23 21.45 -8.95 -5.61
CA GLY A 23 20.16 -9.40 -6.11
C GLY A 23 20.05 -8.85 -7.53
N PHE A 24 20.31 -9.72 -8.51
CA PHE A 24 19.92 -9.58 -9.92
C PHE A 24 19.72 -8.14 -10.38
N ALA A 25 20.82 -7.46 -10.71
CA ALA A 25 20.79 -6.41 -11.71
C ALA A 25 20.31 -7.06 -13.02
N GLN A 26 18.99 -7.12 -13.23
CA GLN A 26 18.46 -7.15 -14.59
C GLN A 26 18.99 -5.86 -15.23
N GLY A 27 19.98 -6.04 -16.12
CA GLY A 27 20.86 -5.01 -16.61
C GLY A 27 20.12 -3.89 -17.32
N GLY A 28 19.73 -2.87 -16.57
CA GLY A 28 19.38 -1.58 -17.14
C GLY A 28 20.66 -0.80 -17.37
N GLN A 29 20.96 -0.46 -18.62
CA GLN A 29 22.02 0.47 -18.99
C GLN A 29 21.79 1.91 -18.47
N HIS A 30 20.73 2.14 -17.71
CA HIS A 30 20.25 3.47 -17.36
C HIS A 30 20.29 3.70 -15.85
N THR A 31 20.75 4.88 -15.47
CA THR A 31 20.75 5.40 -14.11
C THR A 31 19.47 6.19 -13.83
N LEU A 32 19.16 6.42 -12.54
CA LEU A 32 18.06 7.32 -12.15
C LEU A 32 18.21 8.71 -12.77
N SER A 33 19.43 9.24 -12.82
CA SER A 33 19.71 10.56 -13.39
C SER A 33 19.36 10.62 -14.88
N GLU A 34 19.74 9.59 -15.64
CA GLU A 34 19.42 9.49 -17.07
C GLU A 34 17.92 9.31 -17.31
N ALA A 35 17.25 8.47 -16.51
CA ALA A 35 15.80 8.26 -16.60
C ALA A 35 15.02 9.56 -16.32
N LEU A 36 15.41 10.33 -15.30
CA LEU A 36 14.77 11.61 -14.99
C LEU A 36 15.08 12.69 -16.06
N ALA A 37 16.31 12.73 -16.58
CA ALA A 37 16.67 13.62 -17.67
C ALA A 37 15.87 13.31 -18.94
N TRP A 38 15.70 12.02 -19.24
CA TRP A 38 14.87 11.56 -20.35
C TRP A 38 13.41 11.97 -20.16
N LEU A 39 12.83 11.72 -18.98
CA LEU A 39 11.45 12.12 -18.66
C LEU A 39 11.22 13.61 -18.88
N LYS A 40 12.15 14.46 -18.41
CA LYS A 40 12.10 15.91 -18.62
C LYS A 40 12.17 16.28 -20.11
N LYS A 41 13.01 15.59 -20.88
CA LYS A 41 13.16 15.80 -22.34
C LYS A 41 11.89 15.44 -23.11
N VAL A 42 11.23 14.34 -22.77
CA VAL A 42 10.05 13.86 -23.51
C VAL A 42 8.73 14.46 -23.03
N GLN A 43 8.67 14.98 -21.79
CA GLN A 43 7.46 15.56 -21.20
C GLN A 43 6.71 16.58 -22.09
N PRO A 44 7.37 17.49 -22.84
CA PRO A 44 6.67 18.41 -23.73
C PRO A 44 5.88 17.71 -24.86
N SER A 45 6.33 16.53 -25.29
CA SER A 45 5.74 15.74 -26.38
C SER A 45 4.70 14.71 -25.92
N MET A 46 4.57 14.51 -24.61
CA MET A 46 3.63 13.55 -24.03
C MET A 46 2.17 13.96 -24.23
N ASP A 47 1.29 12.97 -24.35
CA ASP A 47 -0.16 13.16 -24.31
C ASP A 47 -0.58 14.00 -23.08
N PRO A 48 -1.48 14.98 -23.20
CA PRO A 48 -1.89 15.84 -22.09
C PRO A 48 -2.43 15.08 -20.87
N THR A 49 -3.02 13.89 -21.06
CA THR A 49 -3.49 13.05 -19.95
C THR A 49 -2.33 12.44 -19.18
N VAL A 50 -1.30 11.96 -19.87
CA VAL A 50 -0.08 11.39 -19.28
C VAL A 50 0.80 12.48 -18.66
N LYS A 51 0.85 13.67 -19.26
CA LYS A 51 1.62 14.81 -18.75
C LYS A 51 1.24 15.20 -17.31
N LYS A 52 -0.03 15.00 -16.91
CA LYS A 52 -0.50 15.23 -15.53
C LYS A 52 0.06 14.23 -14.53
N ASP A 53 0.48 13.06 -14.99
CA ASP A 53 1.01 11.98 -14.16
C ASP A 53 2.54 12.02 -14.03
N VAL A 54 3.24 12.97 -14.68
CA VAL A 54 4.71 13.11 -14.61
C VAL A 54 5.26 13.16 -13.16
N PRO A 55 4.68 13.90 -12.21
CA PRO A 55 5.14 13.87 -10.82
C PRO A 55 5.06 12.47 -10.18
N ALA A 56 4.08 11.65 -10.59
CA ALA A 56 3.97 10.27 -10.13
C ALA A 56 4.99 9.36 -10.83
N LEU A 57 5.26 9.56 -12.12
CA LEU A 57 6.32 8.85 -12.86
C LEU A 57 7.69 9.11 -12.24
N GLU A 58 8.00 10.35 -11.87
CA GLU A 58 9.24 10.67 -11.14
C GLU A 58 9.31 9.93 -9.80
N ALA A 59 8.22 9.88 -9.04
CA ALA A 59 8.16 9.19 -7.76
C ALA A 59 8.34 7.66 -7.91
N ILE A 60 7.77 7.08 -8.97
CA ILE A 60 7.92 5.66 -9.32
C ILE A 60 9.38 5.36 -9.69
N LEU A 61 9.99 6.14 -10.58
CA LEU A 61 11.39 5.94 -10.99
C LEU A 61 12.34 6.06 -9.79
N ARG A 62 12.13 7.03 -8.89
CA ARG A 62 12.94 7.15 -7.67
C ARG A 62 12.88 5.90 -6.81
N ARG A 63 11.70 5.30 -6.62
CA ARG A 63 11.58 4.04 -5.90
C ARG A 63 12.19 2.89 -6.68
N TYR A 64 11.99 2.84 -7.98
CA TYR A 64 12.55 1.79 -8.82
C TYR A 64 14.06 1.66 -8.67
N PHE A 65 14.77 2.78 -8.65
CA PHE A 65 16.23 2.79 -8.54
C PHE A 65 16.78 2.72 -7.10
N ASN A 66 16.05 3.19 -6.08
CA ASN A 66 16.58 3.29 -4.72
C ASN A 66 15.94 2.33 -3.71
N GLU A 67 14.72 1.88 -3.98
CA GLU A 67 13.87 1.11 -3.06
C GLU A 67 13.07 0.04 -3.86
N PRO A 68 13.71 -0.84 -4.64
CA PRO A 68 13.02 -1.76 -5.54
C PRO A 68 12.03 -2.67 -4.81
N ASP A 69 12.36 -3.09 -3.58
CA ASP A 69 11.50 -3.92 -2.73
C ASP A 69 10.22 -3.20 -2.25
N SER A 70 10.12 -1.89 -2.47
CA SER A 70 8.93 -1.08 -2.11
C SER A 70 7.95 -0.89 -3.27
N LEU A 71 8.32 -1.29 -4.48
CA LEU A 71 7.50 -1.15 -5.68
C LEU A 71 6.29 -2.06 -5.63
N ARG A 72 5.16 -1.55 -6.13
CA ARG A 72 4.03 -2.41 -6.50
C ARG A 72 4.15 -2.88 -7.95
N ALA A 73 3.44 -3.96 -8.29
CA ALA A 73 3.50 -4.57 -9.62
C ALA A 73 3.20 -3.57 -10.75
N SER A 74 2.23 -2.66 -10.57
CA SER A 74 1.95 -1.61 -11.56
C SER A 74 3.06 -0.55 -11.60
N GLU A 75 3.70 -0.24 -10.47
CA GLU A 75 4.80 0.74 -10.45
C GLU A 75 6.03 0.20 -11.18
N GLU A 76 6.36 -1.07 -10.96
CA GLU A 76 7.41 -1.77 -11.69
C GLU A 76 7.10 -1.84 -13.18
N GLU A 77 5.88 -2.25 -13.57
CA GLU A 77 5.47 -2.29 -14.98
C GLU A 77 5.56 -0.90 -15.65
N ILE A 78 5.14 0.16 -14.94
CA ILE A 78 5.25 1.54 -15.42
C ILE A 78 6.72 1.95 -15.56
N ALA A 79 7.56 1.65 -14.57
CA ALA A 79 8.97 2.00 -14.60
C ALA A 79 9.70 1.31 -15.76
N VAL A 80 9.54 -0.01 -15.89
CA VAL A 80 10.14 -0.81 -16.97
C VAL A 80 9.64 -0.32 -18.33
N ALA A 81 8.33 -0.13 -18.50
CA ALA A 81 7.77 0.36 -19.76
C ALA A 81 8.25 1.78 -20.12
N PHE A 82 8.54 2.63 -19.12
CA PHE A 82 9.13 3.94 -19.35
C PHE A 82 10.60 3.84 -19.74
N LEU A 83 11.40 3.03 -19.03
CA LEU A 83 12.81 2.82 -19.32
C LEU A 83 12.99 2.23 -20.73
N ASP A 84 12.10 1.36 -21.18
CA ASP A 84 12.08 0.84 -22.56
C ASP A 84 11.96 1.95 -23.62
N THR A 85 11.43 3.13 -23.28
CA THR A 85 11.35 4.27 -24.22
C THR A 85 12.67 5.00 -24.42
N MET A 86 13.65 4.78 -23.54
CA MET A 86 14.94 5.44 -23.59
C MET A 86 15.71 4.99 -24.84
N PRO A 87 16.49 5.88 -25.48
CA PRO A 87 17.37 5.50 -26.57
C PRO A 87 18.44 4.51 -26.08
N SER A 88 18.67 3.47 -26.87
CA SER A 88 19.78 2.52 -26.72
C SER A 88 20.70 2.59 -27.94
N ASP A 89 21.97 2.19 -27.79
CA ASP A 89 22.95 2.22 -28.90
C ASP A 89 22.50 1.40 -30.13
N ASP A 90 21.63 0.40 -29.91
CA ASP A 90 21.05 -0.46 -30.94
C ASP A 90 19.87 0.16 -31.71
N ASP A 91 19.31 1.30 -31.26
CA ASP A 91 18.15 1.94 -31.90
C ASP A 91 18.50 2.64 -33.25
N LEU A 92 19.76 2.61 -33.68
CA LEU A 92 20.21 3.17 -34.96
C LEU A 92 19.81 2.34 -36.20
N GLY A 93 19.40 1.07 -36.02
CA GLY A 93 19.24 0.12 -37.15
C GLY A 93 17.84 -0.44 -37.44
N GLY A 94 16.84 -0.27 -36.57
CA GLY A 94 15.64 -1.13 -36.58
C GLY A 94 14.28 -0.43 -36.49
N ARG A 95 13.29 -0.96 -37.23
CA ARG A 95 11.86 -0.56 -37.16
C ARG A 95 11.33 -0.66 -35.72
N GLY A 96 11.01 0.49 -35.13
CA GLY A 96 10.34 0.59 -33.82
C GLY A 96 10.99 1.62 -32.89
N GLY A 97 11.31 2.80 -33.42
CA GLY A 97 12.08 3.82 -32.71
C GLY A 97 11.43 4.28 -31.40
N SER A 98 12.21 5.01 -30.58
CA SER A 98 11.81 5.54 -29.27
C SER A 98 10.41 6.18 -29.25
N MET A 99 9.99 6.83 -30.34
CA MET A 99 8.64 7.42 -30.46
C MET A 99 7.51 6.37 -30.46
N ASP A 100 7.71 5.20 -31.07
CA ASP A 100 6.71 4.13 -31.04
C ASP A 100 6.67 3.45 -29.68
N LYS A 101 7.83 3.28 -29.02
CA LYS A 101 7.90 2.82 -27.62
C LYS A 101 7.19 3.81 -26.68
N MET A 102 7.39 5.12 -26.88
CA MET A 102 6.68 6.17 -26.14
C MET A 102 5.16 6.10 -26.35
N ARG A 103 4.68 5.90 -27.57
CA ARG A 103 3.23 5.72 -27.82
C ARG A 103 2.66 4.50 -27.11
N LYS A 104 3.42 3.39 -27.05
CA LYS A 104 3.01 2.20 -26.28
C LYS A 104 2.95 2.50 -24.78
N PHE A 105 3.94 3.21 -24.25
CA PHE A 105 3.96 3.67 -22.86
C PHE A 105 2.78 4.59 -22.56
N GLU A 106 2.49 5.57 -23.41
CA GLU A 106 1.32 6.45 -23.29
C GLU A 106 0.02 5.64 -23.29
N SER A 107 -0.09 4.63 -24.17
CA SER A 107 -1.24 3.74 -24.23
C SER A 107 -1.39 2.89 -22.97
N LEU A 108 -0.30 2.40 -22.38
CA LEU A 108 -0.30 1.71 -21.08
C LEU A 108 -0.86 2.63 -19.98
N LEU A 109 -0.56 3.92 -20.06
CA LEU A 109 -1.10 4.94 -19.17
C LEU A 109 -2.48 5.46 -19.61
N GLY A 110 -3.18 4.75 -20.48
CA GLY A 110 -4.56 5.06 -20.89
C GLY A 110 -4.69 6.30 -21.77
N ALA A 111 -3.62 6.76 -22.42
CA ALA A 111 -3.76 7.73 -23.51
C ALA A 111 -4.56 7.08 -24.67
N PRO A 112 -5.41 7.84 -25.38
CA PRO A 112 -6.11 7.32 -26.54
C PRO A 112 -5.09 6.85 -27.58
N ALA A 113 -5.36 5.72 -28.24
CA ALA A 113 -4.53 5.25 -29.33
C ALA A 113 -4.48 6.33 -30.42
N LYS A 114 -3.33 6.98 -30.60
CA LYS A 114 -3.12 7.92 -31.70
C LYS A 114 -3.26 7.12 -33.01
N PRO A 115 -4.04 7.62 -33.99
CA PRO A 115 -4.16 6.93 -35.27
C PRO A 115 -2.77 6.71 -35.85
N ALA A 116 -2.52 5.49 -36.32
CA ALA A 116 -1.25 5.16 -36.95
C ALA A 116 -1.01 6.16 -38.11
N PRO A 117 0.22 6.67 -38.29
CA PRO A 117 0.52 7.53 -39.43
C PRO A 117 0.09 6.80 -40.70
N THR A 118 -0.71 7.47 -41.53
CA THR A 118 -1.22 6.91 -42.77
C THR A 118 -0.02 6.39 -43.56
N PRO A 119 0.03 5.09 -43.91
CA PRO A 119 1.17 4.57 -44.65
C PRO A 119 1.36 5.41 -45.92
N PRO A 120 2.61 5.77 -46.28
CA PRO A 120 2.86 6.57 -47.45
C PRO A 120 2.15 5.93 -48.63
N LYS A 121 1.34 6.73 -49.32
CA LYS A 121 0.48 6.32 -50.44
C LYS A 121 1.37 5.61 -51.45
N LYS A 122 1.43 4.27 -51.41
CA LYS A 122 2.15 3.49 -52.40
C LYS A 122 1.46 3.76 -53.72
N THR A 123 2.15 4.45 -54.62
CA THR A 123 1.73 4.60 -56.01
C THR A 123 1.49 3.20 -56.56
N SER A 124 0.23 2.98 -56.95
CA SER A 124 -0.35 1.67 -57.20
C SER A 124 0.21 1.03 -58.47
N GLY A 125 0.69 -0.21 -58.33
CA GLY A 125 0.49 -1.25 -59.32
C GLY A 125 -0.23 -2.41 -58.62
N ASN A 126 -1.55 -2.53 -58.87
CA ASN A 126 -2.48 -3.61 -58.53
C ASN A 126 -2.23 -4.43 -57.24
N LYS A 127 -3.06 -4.23 -56.21
CA LYS A 127 -3.31 -5.27 -55.19
C LYS A 127 -4.74 -5.24 -54.58
N PRO A 128 -5.25 -6.42 -54.17
CA PRO A 128 -6.65 -6.70 -53.81
C PRO A 128 -7.12 -6.00 -52.52
N PRO A 129 -8.46 -5.98 -52.23
CA PRO A 129 -9.04 -5.23 -51.11
C PRO A 129 -8.39 -5.61 -49.78
N VAL A 130 -7.74 -4.63 -49.17
CA VAL A 130 -7.07 -4.75 -47.88
C VAL A 130 -8.15 -4.77 -46.79
N LYS A 131 -8.31 -5.92 -46.11
CA LYS A 131 -9.06 -5.98 -44.84
C LYS A 131 -8.47 -4.94 -43.88
N PRO A 132 -9.29 -4.09 -43.23
CA PRO A 132 -8.79 -3.11 -42.29
C PRO A 132 -7.93 -3.81 -41.22
N PRO A 133 -6.72 -3.30 -40.91
CA PRO A 133 -5.87 -3.90 -39.91
C PRO A 133 -6.63 -3.91 -38.58
N THR A 134 -6.89 -5.11 -38.06
CA THR A 134 -7.42 -5.26 -36.71
C THR A 134 -6.35 -4.71 -35.76
N PRO A 135 -6.65 -3.69 -34.93
CA PRO A 135 -5.65 -3.15 -34.02
C PRO A 135 -5.13 -4.28 -33.12
N PRO A 136 -3.81 -4.37 -32.90
CA PRO A 136 -3.25 -5.38 -32.03
C PRO A 136 -3.91 -5.26 -30.66
N LYS A 137 -4.55 -6.34 -30.19
CA LYS A 137 -5.02 -6.42 -28.80
C LYS A 137 -3.78 -6.41 -27.91
N VAL A 138 -3.48 -5.26 -27.33
CA VAL A 138 -2.55 -5.18 -26.21
C VAL A 138 -3.22 -5.90 -25.05
N THR A 139 -2.81 -7.14 -24.79
CA THR A 139 -3.20 -7.87 -23.59
C THR A 139 -2.42 -7.29 -22.43
N VAL A 140 -2.96 -6.22 -21.83
CA VAL A 140 -2.45 -5.72 -20.55
C VAL A 140 -2.58 -6.86 -19.54
N LYS A 141 -1.45 -7.41 -19.09
CA LYS A 141 -1.43 -8.55 -18.15
C LYS A 141 -1.92 -8.12 -16.76
N HIS A 142 -1.76 -6.84 -16.40
CA HIS A 142 -2.12 -6.29 -15.08
C HIS A 142 -2.91 -4.98 -15.17
N LYS A 143 -4.09 -4.91 -14.53
CA LYS A 143 -4.92 -3.69 -14.57
C LYS A 143 -4.35 -2.62 -13.64
N ILE A 144 -3.54 -1.70 -14.18
CA ILE A 144 -3.03 -0.53 -13.44
C ILE A 144 -4.18 0.26 -12.75
N PRO A 145 -4.14 0.39 -11.41
CA PRO A 145 -5.14 1.14 -10.64
C PRO A 145 -5.18 2.62 -10.98
N GLY A 146 -6.39 3.16 -11.13
CA GLY A 146 -6.61 4.55 -11.54
C GLY A 146 -6.57 4.77 -13.06
N ILE A 147 -6.02 3.82 -13.83
CA ILE A 147 -5.96 3.87 -15.30
C ILE A 147 -6.96 2.88 -15.89
N HIS A 148 -6.79 1.59 -15.60
CA HIS A 148 -7.64 0.51 -16.13
C HIS A 148 -8.82 0.16 -15.20
N ALA A 149 -8.75 0.59 -13.95
CA ALA A 149 -9.80 0.40 -12.95
C ALA A 149 -9.98 1.68 -12.13
N LYS A 150 -11.20 2.24 -12.16
CA LYS A 150 -11.54 3.44 -11.40
C LYS A 150 -11.74 3.09 -9.93
N ALA A 151 -10.94 3.71 -9.06
CA ALA A 151 -11.13 3.66 -7.62
C ALA A 151 -12.27 4.61 -7.19
N THR A 152 -13.18 4.11 -6.36
CA THR A 152 -14.15 4.94 -5.64
C THR A 152 -13.92 4.82 -4.14
N PHE A 153 -14.14 5.93 -3.42
CA PHE A 153 -13.96 6.00 -1.98
C PHE A 153 -15.29 6.35 -1.33
N SER A 154 -15.69 5.58 -0.32
CA SER A 154 -16.86 5.87 0.50
C SER A 154 -16.51 5.82 1.97
N ALA A 155 -17.37 6.42 2.80
CA ALA A 155 -17.21 6.40 4.25
C ALA A 155 -18.32 5.57 4.88
N VAL A 156 -17.94 4.73 5.83
CA VAL A 156 -18.85 3.93 6.65
C VAL A 156 -18.54 4.17 8.13
N SER A 157 -19.51 3.91 8.98
CA SER A 157 -19.34 3.86 10.43
C SER A 157 -19.65 2.45 10.89
N ARG A 158 -18.87 1.93 11.83
CA ARG A 158 -19.08 0.62 12.45
C ARG A 158 -18.77 0.68 13.94
N THR A 159 -19.25 -0.30 14.67
CA THR A 159 -19.02 -0.44 16.11
C THR A 159 -18.19 -1.68 16.36
N ALA A 160 -17.02 -1.48 16.95
CA ALA A 160 -16.16 -2.59 17.38
C ALA A 160 -16.61 -3.15 18.75
N PRO A 161 -16.15 -4.36 19.13
CA PRO A 161 -16.26 -4.86 20.49
C PRO A 161 -15.92 -3.79 21.54
N GLY A 162 -16.72 -3.75 22.62
CA GLY A 162 -16.63 -2.68 23.63
C GLY A 162 -17.40 -1.40 23.28
N GLY A 163 -18.21 -1.41 22.21
CA GLY A 163 -19.08 -0.28 21.85
C GLY A 163 -18.35 0.89 21.19
N LYS A 164 -17.10 0.67 20.75
CA LYS A 164 -16.25 1.74 20.22
C LYS A 164 -16.67 2.10 18.78
N PRO A 165 -17.04 3.35 18.49
CA PRO A 165 -17.35 3.78 17.12
C PRO A 165 -16.07 3.94 16.31
N ILE A 166 -16.08 3.42 15.08
CA ILE A 166 -14.98 3.48 14.11
C ILE A 166 -15.55 3.98 12.79
N GLY A 167 -15.00 5.08 12.30
CA GLY A 167 -15.20 5.51 10.92
C GLY A 167 -14.21 4.74 10.03
N ALA A 168 -14.64 4.33 8.85
CA ALA A 168 -13.77 3.65 7.90
C ALA A 168 -13.97 4.23 6.49
N VAL A 169 -12.86 4.38 5.78
CA VAL A 169 -12.86 4.66 4.35
C VAL A 169 -12.79 3.34 3.62
N MET A 170 -13.80 3.07 2.81
CA MET A 170 -13.87 1.92 1.93
C MET A 170 -13.34 2.32 0.55
N LEU A 171 -12.40 1.53 0.03
CA LEU A 171 -11.96 1.59 -1.35
C LEU A 171 -12.74 0.53 -2.13
N SER A 172 -13.34 0.93 -3.24
CA SER A 172 -13.92 0.00 -4.22
C SER A 172 -13.20 0.14 -5.57
N ILE A 173 -12.61 -0.95 -6.06
CA ILE A 173 -11.85 -0.99 -7.31
C ILE A 173 -11.93 -2.38 -7.95
N GLY A 174 -12.28 -2.44 -9.23
CA GLY A 174 -12.35 -3.70 -9.97
C GLY A 174 -13.31 -4.73 -9.37
N GLY A 175 -14.44 -4.29 -8.81
CA GLY A 175 -15.45 -5.15 -8.17
C GLY A 175 -15.10 -5.62 -6.75
N ARG A 176 -13.93 -5.27 -6.23
CA ARG A 176 -13.52 -5.55 -4.84
C ARG A 176 -13.78 -4.33 -3.96
N SER A 177 -14.10 -4.54 -2.69
CA SER A 177 -14.19 -3.48 -1.68
C SER A 177 -13.38 -3.85 -0.44
N LYS A 178 -12.59 -2.93 0.09
CA LYS A 178 -11.77 -3.15 1.30
C LYS A 178 -11.69 -1.86 2.13
N THR A 179 -11.55 -2.00 3.45
CA THR A 179 -11.18 -0.86 4.30
C THR A 179 -9.74 -0.45 4.01
N VAL A 180 -9.54 0.78 3.54
CA VAL A 180 -8.21 1.32 3.27
C VAL A 180 -7.68 2.19 4.42
N VAL A 181 -8.59 2.87 5.13
CA VAL A 181 -8.24 3.77 6.23
C VAL A 181 -9.29 3.66 7.32
N GLU A 182 -8.86 3.67 8.58
CA GLU A 182 -9.75 3.85 9.72
C GLU A 182 -9.60 5.23 10.32
N VAL A 183 -10.67 5.71 10.93
CA VAL A 183 -10.72 6.99 11.60
C VAL A 183 -11.43 6.78 12.93
N LEU A 184 -10.74 7.12 14.01
CA LEU A 184 -11.27 6.97 15.35
C LEU A 184 -11.87 8.28 15.84
N SER A 185 -12.62 8.22 16.93
CA SER A 185 -13.00 9.42 17.65
C SER A 185 -11.75 10.02 18.26
N GLY A 186 -11.48 11.29 17.93
CA GLY A 186 -10.36 12.06 18.46
C GLY A 186 -10.85 13.43 18.94
N THR A 187 -9.91 14.32 19.23
CA THR A 187 -10.12 15.68 19.77
C THR A 187 -10.88 16.64 18.84
N SER A 188 -11.25 16.21 17.64
CA SER A 188 -12.03 17.04 16.72
C SER A 188 -13.50 17.08 17.11
N LYS A 189 -14.17 18.23 16.91
CA LYS A 189 -15.63 18.38 17.03
C LYS A 189 -16.44 17.53 16.02
N LEU A 190 -15.78 16.71 15.19
CA LEU A 190 -16.40 15.85 14.19
C LEU A 190 -16.50 14.41 14.72
N ASP A 191 -17.67 13.80 14.53
CA ASP A 191 -17.84 12.36 14.74
C ASP A 191 -17.02 11.55 13.71
N VAL A 192 -16.85 10.26 14.01
CA VAL A 192 -16.00 9.36 13.23
C VAL A 192 -16.45 9.20 11.78
N GLN A 193 -17.76 9.25 11.52
CA GLN A 193 -18.32 9.10 10.18
C GLN A 193 -18.01 10.35 9.35
N ARG A 194 -18.21 11.54 9.91
CA ARG A 194 -17.85 12.80 9.24
C ARG A 194 -16.36 12.88 8.95
N ARG A 195 -15.50 12.47 9.90
CA ARG A 195 -14.05 12.43 9.64
C ARG A 195 -13.70 11.44 8.53
N ALA A 196 -14.25 10.23 8.55
CA ALA A 196 -14.05 9.24 7.48
C ALA A 196 -14.53 9.79 6.12
N LYS A 197 -15.65 10.51 6.08
CA LYS A 197 -16.14 11.18 4.87
C LYS A 197 -15.14 12.21 4.35
N VAL A 198 -14.58 13.06 5.22
CA VAL A 198 -13.56 14.04 4.82
C VAL A 198 -12.33 13.36 4.21
N VAL A 199 -11.87 12.24 4.79
CA VAL A 199 -10.75 11.48 4.23
C VAL A 199 -11.12 10.85 2.89
N ALA A 200 -12.30 10.23 2.77
CA ALA A 200 -12.80 9.65 1.53
C ALA A 200 -12.92 10.69 0.41
N ASP A 201 -13.48 11.87 0.70
CA ASP A 201 -13.62 12.97 -0.25
C ASP A 201 -12.25 13.47 -0.74
N ARG A 202 -11.24 13.54 0.15
CA ARG A 202 -9.86 13.90 -0.21
C ARG A 202 -9.21 12.87 -1.12
N MET A 203 -9.34 11.58 -0.79
CA MET A 203 -8.84 10.50 -1.65
C MET A 203 -9.53 10.51 -3.02
N GLN A 204 -10.84 10.77 -3.04
CA GLN A 204 -11.62 10.88 -4.27
C GLN A 204 -11.24 12.11 -5.11
N ALA A 205 -10.87 13.22 -4.48
CA ALA A 205 -10.36 14.41 -5.17
C ALA A 205 -8.98 14.14 -5.78
N LEU A 206 -8.08 13.49 -5.03
CA LEU A 206 -6.76 13.09 -5.53
C LEU A 206 -6.86 12.13 -6.72
N SER A 207 -7.76 11.14 -6.66
CA SER A 207 -7.94 10.19 -7.77
C SER A 207 -8.51 10.82 -9.04
N LYS A 208 -9.17 11.98 -8.93
CA LYS A 208 -9.64 12.77 -10.08
C LYS A 208 -8.53 13.67 -10.65
N SER A 209 -7.63 14.17 -9.81
CA SER A 209 -6.58 15.11 -10.24
C SER A 209 -5.36 14.41 -10.84
N ASN A 210 -5.00 13.24 -10.33
CA ASN A 210 -3.87 12.44 -10.80
C ASN A 210 -4.20 10.94 -10.68
N ARG A 211 -4.01 10.18 -11.76
CA ARG A 211 -4.44 8.76 -11.81
C ARG A 211 -3.54 7.86 -10.98
N LEU A 212 -2.29 8.28 -10.80
CA LEU A 212 -1.22 7.60 -10.06
C LEU A 212 -0.92 8.29 -8.72
N TRP A 213 -1.86 9.05 -8.16
CA TRP A 213 -1.66 9.84 -6.92
C TRP A 213 -1.13 9.00 -5.75
N TRP A 214 -1.49 7.71 -5.71
CA TRP A 214 -1.09 6.75 -4.68
C TRP A 214 0.42 6.45 -4.71
N ALA A 215 1.04 6.54 -5.87
CA ALA A 215 2.48 6.43 -6.07
C ALA A 215 3.23 7.68 -5.58
N MET A 216 2.53 8.79 -5.35
CA MET A 216 3.09 10.04 -4.83
C MET A 216 2.98 10.18 -3.31
N LEU A 217 2.34 9.22 -2.64
CA LEU A 217 2.14 9.28 -1.20
C LEU A 217 3.47 9.30 -0.45
N LYS A 218 3.59 10.23 0.48
CA LYS A 218 4.72 10.39 1.40
C LYS A 218 4.26 10.80 2.78
N VAL A 219 5.12 10.55 3.76
CA VAL A 219 4.96 11.06 5.12
C VAL A 219 5.44 12.50 5.16
N SER A 220 4.72 13.37 5.86
CA SER A 220 5.13 14.75 6.13
C SER A 220 4.67 15.16 7.52
N GLN A 221 5.15 16.30 8.01
CA GLN A 221 4.66 16.89 9.27
C GLN A 221 3.94 18.21 8.98
N VAL A 222 2.78 18.39 9.60
CA VAL A 222 2.01 19.65 9.56
C VAL A 222 1.68 20.02 11.00
N LYS A 223 2.21 21.15 11.47
CA LYS A 223 2.04 21.62 12.86
C LYS A 223 2.39 20.53 13.90
N GLY A 224 3.52 19.84 13.68
CA GLY A 224 4.01 18.77 14.57
C GLY A 224 3.23 17.45 14.48
N GLN A 225 2.21 17.34 13.63
CA GLN A 225 1.45 16.11 13.41
C GLN A 225 1.93 15.39 12.16
N TYR A 226 2.10 14.07 12.25
CA TYR A 226 2.41 13.23 11.09
C TYR A 226 1.18 13.10 10.19
N VAL A 227 1.38 13.34 8.90
CA VAL A 227 0.34 13.25 7.88
C VAL A 227 0.81 12.41 6.69
N VAL A 228 -0.14 11.77 6.03
CA VAL A 228 0.04 11.09 4.75
C VAL A 228 -0.59 11.94 3.66
N GLY A 229 0.16 12.22 2.59
CA GLY A 229 -0.31 13.06 1.48
C GLY A 229 0.60 12.97 0.27
N THR A 230 0.27 13.69 -0.79
CA THR A 230 1.11 13.77 -2.00
C THR A 230 2.15 14.88 -1.94
N GLY A 231 2.13 15.69 -0.86
CA GLY A 231 3.05 16.81 -0.61
C GLY A 231 2.36 18.17 -0.55
N GLY A 232 3.10 19.18 -0.09
CA GLY A 232 2.57 20.53 0.10
C GLY A 232 1.43 20.55 1.13
N SER A 233 0.35 21.27 0.81
CA SER A 233 -0.88 21.33 1.62
C SER A 233 -1.85 20.16 1.39
N ASN A 234 -1.53 19.24 0.47
CA ASN A 234 -2.41 18.13 0.09
C ASN A 234 -2.17 16.90 0.95
N PHE A 235 -2.79 16.87 2.15
CA PHE A 235 -2.79 15.70 3.01
C PHE A 235 -4.13 14.95 2.97
N VAL A 236 -4.05 13.62 2.98
CA VAL A 236 -5.17 12.69 3.01
C VAL A 236 -5.65 12.52 4.45
N ILE A 237 -4.73 12.09 5.31
CA ILE A 237 -5.02 11.71 6.70
C ILE A 237 -3.89 12.10 7.63
N THR A 238 -4.25 12.42 8.87
CA THR A 238 -3.34 12.62 10.00
C THR A 238 -3.21 11.31 10.79
N ALA A 239 -1.99 10.88 11.03
CA ALA A 239 -1.67 9.74 11.89
C ALA A 239 -1.59 10.23 13.35
N ASP A 240 -2.73 10.57 13.94
CA ASP A 240 -2.78 11.06 15.32
C ASP A 240 -2.45 9.96 16.35
N THR A 241 -2.09 10.35 17.58
CA THR A 241 -1.67 9.41 18.63
C THR A 241 -2.75 8.39 18.98
N ALA A 242 -4.02 8.80 18.99
CA ALA A 242 -5.12 7.89 19.28
C ALA A 242 -5.27 6.84 18.18
N PHE A 243 -5.10 7.25 16.91
CA PHE A 243 -5.09 6.35 15.78
C PHE A 243 -3.89 5.40 15.80
N ALA A 244 -2.70 5.92 16.06
CA ALA A 244 -1.48 5.12 16.11
C ALA A 244 -1.56 4.03 17.20
N LYS A 245 -2.17 4.37 18.35
CA LYS A 245 -2.41 3.42 19.44
C LYS A 245 -3.30 2.24 19.04
N GLU A 246 -4.29 2.42 18.16
CA GLU A 246 -5.10 1.29 17.67
C GLU A 246 -4.34 0.36 16.72
N TRP A 247 -3.18 0.77 16.25
CA TRP A 247 -2.27 -0.08 15.51
C TRP A 247 -1.10 -0.53 16.39
N GLY A 248 -1.03 -0.11 17.66
CA GLY A 248 0.15 -0.42 18.49
C GLY A 248 1.43 0.26 18.01
N LEU A 249 1.30 1.36 17.25
CA LEU A 249 2.40 2.08 16.60
C LEU A 249 2.55 3.51 17.15
N THR A 250 3.69 4.13 16.86
CA THR A 250 3.85 5.59 16.97
C THR A 250 3.18 6.30 15.78
N PRO A 251 2.82 7.61 15.90
CA PRO A 251 2.32 8.43 14.78
C PRO A 251 3.15 8.34 13.49
N SER A 252 4.48 8.33 13.62
CA SER A 252 5.41 8.24 12.48
C SER A 252 5.32 6.87 11.79
N GLN A 253 5.36 5.79 12.59
CA GLN A 253 5.23 4.43 12.08
C GLN A 253 3.85 4.22 11.42
N LEU A 254 2.77 4.69 12.06
CA LEU A 254 1.43 4.63 11.48
C LEU A 254 1.37 5.34 10.13
N ALA A 255 1.94 6.54 10.00
CA ALA A 255 1.93 7.26 8.72
C ALA A 255 2.62 6.46 7.61
N LYS A 256 3.75 5.78 7.90
CA LYS A 256 4.42 4.89 6.96
C LYS A 256 3.54 3.68 6.60
N GLN A 257 2.94 3.03 7.60
CA GLN A 257 2.07 1.88 7.40
C GLN A 257 0.79 2.21 6.61
N LEU A 258 0.25 3.41 6.79
CA LEU A 258 -0.89 3.89 6.01
C LEU A 258 -0.55 4.03 4.52
N ILE A 259 0.67 4.46 4.18
CA ILE A 259 1.11 4.49 2.77
C ILE A 259 1.14 3.07 2.20
N LEU A 260 1.77 2.14 2.92
CA LEU A 260 1.87 0.75 2.49
C LEU A 260 0.49 0.14 2.27
N LYS A 261 -0.43 0.32 3.24
CA LYS A 261 -1.81 -0.15 3.16
C LYS A 261 -2.61 0.49 2.03
N ILE A 262 -2.50 1.81 1.82
CA ILE A 262 -3.19 2.49 0.72
C ILE A 262 -2.71 1.94 -0.62
N ARG A 263 -1.40 1.79 -0.78
CA ARG A 263 -0.80 1.25 -2.02
C ARG A 263 -1.21 -0.20 -2.25
N SER A 264 -1.09 -1.10 -1.27
CA SER A 264 -1.49 -2.51 -1.43
C SER A 264 -2.99 -2.69 -1.64
N SER A 265 -3.82 -1.78 -1.11
CA SER A 265 -5.26 -1.84 -1.34
C SER A 265 -5.64 -1.45 -2.78
N LEU A 266 -4.91 -0.50 -3.37
CA LEU A 266 -5.12 -0.06 -4.75
C LEU A 266 -4.51 -1.03 -5.75
N ASP A 267 -3.24 -1.36 -5.53
CA ASP A 267 -2.42 -2.24 -6.36
C ASP A 267 -1.94 -3.43 -5.52
N PRO A 268 -2.80 -4.44 -5.29
CA PRO A 268 -2.37 -5.63 -4.58
C PRO A 268 -1.30 -6.33 -5.41
N GLU A 269 -0.27 -6.81 -4.73
CA GLU A 269 0.81 -7.55 -5.38
C GLU A 269 0.27 -8.70 -6.23
N LYS A 270 0.97 -8.99 -7.33
CA LYS A 270 0.75 -10.25 -8.05
C LYS A 270 0.93 -11.36 -7.04
N SER A 271 -0.14 -12.14 -6.83
CA SER A 271 -0.21 -13.45 -6.17
C SER A 271 1.03 -13.83 -5.36
N GLU A 272 0.82 -14.04 -4.06
CA GLU A 272 1.67 -14.66 -3.03
C GLU A 272 2.34 -16.03 -3.42
N SER A 273 2.51 -16.36 -4.70
CA SER A 273 2.76 -17.73 -5.19
C SER A 273 4.12 -17.97 -5.85
N PHE A 274 5.04 -17.01 -5.94
CA PHE A 274 6.36 -17.30 -6.53
C PHE A 274 7.46 -16.53 -5.81
N GLY A 275 8.04 -17.12 -4.76
CA GLY A 275 9.33 -16.63 -4.29
C GLY A 275 9.81 -17.07 -2.91
N GLY A 276 8.97 -17.64 -2.04
CA GLY A 276 9.43 -18.03 -0.70
C GLY A 276 10.06 -16.88 0.10
N ARG A 277 9.68 -15.63 -0.20
CA ARG A 277 10.08 -14.48 0.62
C ARG A 277 9.33 -14.55 1.94
N ASP A 278 10.08 -14.53 3.03
CA ASP A 278 9.51 -14.33 4.36
C ASP A 278 8.87 -12.94 4.41
N PHE A 279 7.64 -12.86 4.92
CA PHE A 279 7.00 -11.57 5.19
C PHE A 279 7.84 -10.77 6.18
N SER A 280 8.03 -9.49 5.90
CA SER A 280 8.68 -8.60 6.89
C SER A 280 7.78 -8.45 8.13
N PRO A 281 8.34 -8.18 9.31
CA PRO A 281 7.53 -7.90 10.51
C PRO A 281 6.48 -6.81 10.28
N GLU A 282 6.78 -5.79 9.47
CA GLU A 282 5.84 -4.75 9.07
C GLU A 282 4.67 -5.28 8.24
N GLU A 283 4.94 -6.18 7.30
CA GLU A 283 3.92 -6.80 6.44
C GLU A 283 3.02 -7.72 7.26
N MET A 284 3.61 -8.51 8.16
CA MET A 284 2.86 -9.34 9.12
C MET A 284 1.96 -8.48 10.00
N HIS A 285 2.46 -7.35 10.50
CA HIS A 285 1.68 -6.40 11.28
C HIS A 285 0.52 -5.80 10.47
N VAL A 286 0.74 -5.38 9.22
CA VAL A 286 -0.34 -4.88 8.35
C VAL A 286 -1.39 -5.95 8.09
N ALA A 287 -0.98 -7.20 7.86
CA ALA A 287 -1.88 -8.32 7.70
C ALA A 287 -2.70 -8.58 8.98
N ALA A 288 -2.07 -8.50 10.16
CA ALA A 288 -2.76 -8.60 11.44
C ALA A 288 -3.77 -7.46 11.64
N VAL A 289 -3.43 -6.23 11.26
CA VAL A 289 -4.34 -5.08 11.25
C VAL A 289 -5.51 -5.32 10.30
N ASP A 290 -5.28 -5.82 9.09
CA ASP A 290 -6.35 -6.16 8.13
C ASP A 290 -7.32 -7.19 8.72
N LEU A 291 -6.80 -8.28 9.29
CA LEU A 291 -7.61 -9.32 9.94
C LEU A 291 -8.41 -8.74 11.10
N ARG A 292 -7.81 -7.90 11.94
CA ARG A 292 -8.51 -7.22 13.03
C ARG A 292 -9.65 -6.33 12.50
N GLN A 293 -9.42 -5.59 11.42
CA GLN A 293 -10.45 -4.74 10.81
C GLN A 293 -11.59 -5.53 10.16
N GLU A 294 -11.28 -6.68 9.56
CA GLU A 294 -12.29 -7.63 9.10
C GLU A 294 -13.12 -8.16 10.26
N GLY A 295 -12.48 -8.48 11.39
CA GLY A 295 -13.16 -8.84 12.64
C GLY A 295 -14.10 -7.74 13.14
N ASP A 296 -13.63 -6.48 13.15
CA ASP A 296 -14.44 -5.32 13.54
C ASP A 296 -15.65 -5.15 12.61
N ALA A 297 -15.50 -5.40 11.30
CA ALA A 297 -16.59 -5.34 10.33
C ALA A 297 -17.61 -6.47 10.51
N LEU A 298 -17.14 -7.67 10.87
CA LEU A 298 -17.98 -8.85 11.09
C LEU A 298 -18.66 -8.83 12.46
N TYR A 299 -18.17 -8.06 13.43
CA TYR A 299 -18.67 -8.11 14.81
C TYR A 299 -20.18 -7.89 14.92
N ALA A 300 -20.73 -6.95 14.14
CA ALA A 300 -22.16 -6.65 14.17
C ALA A 300 -23.04 -7.75 13.55
N THR A 301 -22.49 -8.55 12.62
CA THR A 301 -23.26 -9.54 11.83
C THR A 301 -22.98 -10.98 12.24
N SER A 302 -21.76 -11.28 12.71
CA SER A 302 -21.33 -12.60 13.14
C SER A 302 -20.17 -12.51 14.14
N LYS A 303 -20.50 -12.60 15.43
CA LYS A 303 -19.51 -12.64 16.51
C LYS A 303 -18.54 -13.83 16.38
N ALA A 304 -18.98 -14.97 15.85
CA ALA A 304 -18.13 -16.13 15.62
C ALA A 304 -17.03 -15.86 14.58
N LYS A 305 -17.42 -15.32 13.42
CA LYS A 305 -16.43 -14.94 12.38
C LYS A 305 -15.52 -13.81 12.85
N ALA A 306 -16.04 -12.86 13.64
CA ALA A 306 -15.21 -11.82 14.24
C ALA A 306 -14.14 -12.40 15.16
N GLU A 307 -14.51 -13.37 16.01
CA GLU A 307 -13.58 -14.09 16.89
C GLU A 307 -12.47 -14.82 16.10
N GLU A 308 -12.82 -15.54 15.02
CA GLU A 308 -11.83 -16.20 14.15
C GLU A 308 -10.82 -15.19 13.57
N LYS A 309 -11.30 -14.02 13.15
CA LYS A 309 -10.45 -12.97 12.59
C LYS A 309 -9.54 -12.34 13.63
N TYR A 310 -10.01 -12.12 14.86
CA TYR A 310 -9.14 -11.64 15.93
C TYR A 310 -8.07 -12.67 16.33
N LYS A 311 -8.42 -13.97 16.38
CA LYS A 311 -7.44 -15.04 16.62
C LYS A 311 -6.41 -15.11 15.50
N SER A 312 -6.83 -14.98 14.25
CA SER A 312 -5.93 -14.95 13.09
C SER A 312 -4.99 -13.73 13.14
N ALA A 313 -5.50 -12.57 13.57
CA ALA A 313 -4.67 -11.37 13.76
C ALA A 313 -3.59 -11.59 14.83
N ILE A 314 -3.94 -12.23 15.95
CA ILE A 314 -2.97 -12.61 17.00
C ILE A 314 -1.93 -13.60 16.46
N GLY A 315 -2.35 -14.58 15.64
CA GLY A 315 -1.44 -15.55 15.03
C GLY A 315 -0.43 -14.90 14.08
N ASN A 316 -0.83 -13.87 13.35
CA ASN A 316 0.05 -13.13 12.44
C ASN A 316 0.98 -12.14 13.17
N ASP A 317 0.50 -11.48 14.22
CA ASP A 317 1.33 -10.61 15.05
C ASP A 317 0.94 -10.72 16.53
N PRO A 318 1.65 -11.58 17.29
CA PRO A 318 1.44 -11.73 18.72
C PRO A 318 1.76 -10.47 19.52
N THR A 319 2.57 -9.55 18.98
CA THR A 319 2.93 -8.30 19.66
C THR A 319 1.85 -7.24 19.55
N TYR A 320 0.83 -7.45 18.71
CA TYR A 320 -0.29 -6.53 18.52
C TYR A 320 -1.40 -6.74 19.57
N ALA A 321 -1.44 -5.87 20.58
CA ALA A 321 -2.34 -5.95 21.72
C ALA A 321 -3.83 -5.76 21.38
N VAL A 322 -4.17 -5.01 20.32
CA VAL A 322 -5.56 -4.62 20.06
C VAL A 322 -6.47 -5.82 19.76
N PRO A 323 -6.09 -6.82 18.95
CA PRO A 323 -6.80 -8.08 18.83
C PRO A 323 -7.13 -8.78 20.16
N TYR A 324 -6.21 -8.80 21.13
CA TYR A 324 -6.46 -9.36 22.46
C TYR A 324 -7.55 -8.57 23.20
N VAL A 325 -7.51 -7.23 23.13
CA VAL A 325 -8.56 -6.37 23.71
C VAL A 325 -9.91 -6.62 23.05
N ARG A 326 -9.94 -6.72 21.72
CA ARG A 326 -11.17 -6.98 20.95
C ARG A 326 -11.77 -8.34 21.30
N LEU A 327 -10.94 -9.36 21.44
CA LEU A 327 -11.40 -10.70 21.79
C LEU A 327 -11.88 -10.76 23.25
N ALA A 328 -11.20 -10.08 24.17
CA ALA A 328 -11.65 -9.93 25.55
C ALA A 328 -13.02 -9.22 25.65
N ASP A 329 -13.19 -8.13 24.91
CA ASP A 329 -14.46 -7.41 24.82
C ASP A 329 -15.59 -8.27 24.25
N LEU A 330 -15.27 -9.08 23.23
CA LEU A 330 -16.20 -10.02 22.63
C LEU A 330 -16.62 -11.09 23.64
N TYR A 331 -15.69 -11.70 24.38
CA TYR A 331 -15.99 -12.69 25.42
C TYR A 331 -16.78 -12.10 26.58
N ALA A 332 -16.40 -10.92 27.07
CA ALA A 332 -17.15 -10.20 28.10
C ALA A 332 -18.59 -9.90 27.64
N SER A 333 -18.80 -9.54 26.36
CA SER A 333 -20.13 -9.33 25.80
C SER A 333 -21.00 -10.59 25.73
N LYS A 334 -20.38 -11.77 25.79
CA LYS A 334 -21.06 -13.08 25.86
C LYS A 334 -21.31 -13.52 27.32
N GLY A 335 -20.87 -12.73 28.30
CA GLY A 335 -20.93 -13.08 29.73
C GLY A 335 -19.74 -13.91 30.22
N ASP A 336 -18.81 -14.30 29.34
CA ASP A 336 -17.65 -15.12 29.68
C ASP A 336 -16.47 -14.23 30.12
N LYS A 337 -16.54 -13.77 31.39
CA LYS A 337 -15.48 -12.95 31.97
C LYS A 337 -14.17 -13.73 32.16
N VAL A 338 -14.23 -15.05 32.37
CA VAL A 338 -13.04 -15.88 32.60
C VAL A 338 -12.21 -15.95 31.32
N ALA A 339 -12.82 -16.32 30.19
CA ALA A 339 -12.14 -16.32 28.90
C ALA A 339 -11.63 -14.92 28.51
N ALA A 340 -12.38 -13.86 28.86
CA ALA A 340 -11.95 -12.48 28.64
C ALA A 340 -10.69 -12.11 29.43
N GLN A 341 -10.55 -12.59 30.66
CA GLN A 341 -9.33 -12.37 31.47
C GLN A 341 -8.16 -13.22 30.96
N GLU A 342 -8.41 -14.48 30.57
CA GLU A 342 -7.38 -15.39 30.06
C GLU A 342 -6.72 -14.85 28.80
N ILE A 343 -7.50 -14.36 27.82
CA ILE A 343 -6.93 -13.82 26.59
C ILE A 343 -6.05 -12.60 26.85
N LEU A 344 -6.41 -11.73 27.81
CA LEU A 344 -5.58 -10.58 28.17
C LEU A 344 -4.29 -11.03 28.87
N LYS A 345 -4.35 -12.06 29.72
CA LYS A 345 -3.15 -12.65 30.34
C LYS A 345 -2.23 -13.28 29.30
N GLN A 346 -2.77 -13.93 28.26
CA GLN A 346 -1.98 -14.45 27.15
C GLN A 346 -1.22 -13.34 26.43
N GLY A 347 -1.87 -12.21 26.11
CA GLY A 347 -1.18 -11.07 25.51
C GLY A 347 -0.11 -10.45 26.43
N LEU A 348 -0.35 -10.41 27.75
CA LEU A 348 0.64 -9.92 28.71
C LEU A 348 1.88 -10.82 28.82
N ALA A 349 1.74 -12.12 28.52
CA ALA A 349 2.83 -13.08 28.52
C ALA A 349 3.74 -12.98 27.27
N VAL A 350 3.36 -12.20 26.25
CA VAL A 350 4.20 -11.98 25.07
C VAL A 350 5.39 -11.10 25.45
N GLU A 351 6.60 -11.66 25.44
CA GLU A 351 7.81 -10.98 25.91
C GLU A 351 8.11 -9.71 25.10
N GLU A 352 8.05 -9.83 23.77
CA GLU A 352 8.39 -8.79 22.79
C GLU A 352 7.36 -7.65 22.69
N MET A 353 6.18 -7.81 23.30
CA MET A 353 5.15 -6.77 23.30
C MET A 353 5.61 -5.55 24.11
N SER A 354 5.47 -4.36 23.52
CA SER A 354 5.95 -3.12 24.11
C SER A 354 5.24 -2.76 25.43
N ALA A 355 5.90 -1.95 26.26
CA ALA A 355 5.36 -1.52 27.56
C ALA A 355 3.99 -0.81 27.43
N ASP A 356 3.80 0.04 26.42
CA ASP A 356 2.53 0.74 26.17
C ASP A 356 1.39 -0.22 25.78
N GLN A 357 1.73 -1.25 25.02
CA GLN A 357 0.80 -2.30 24.62
C GLN A 357 0.42 -3.18 25.83
N LYS A 358 1.40 -3.60 26.63
CA LYS A 358 1.17 -4.30 27.91
C LYS A 358 0.36 -3.46 28.90
N ALA A 359 0.61 -2.16 28.98
CA ALA A 359 -0.17 -1.24 29.81
C ALA A 359 -1.63 -1.17 29.36
N THR A 360 -1.89 -1.22 28.05
CA THR A 360 -3.24 -1.27 27.47
C THR A 360 -3.97 -2.56 27.87
N LEU A 361 -3.31 -3.72 27.77
CA LEU A 361 -3.88 -5.00 28.22
C LEU A 361 -4.13 -5.01 29.74
N SER A 362 -3.16 -4.53 30.52
CA SER A 362 -3.27 -4.46 31.99
C SER A 362 -4.43 -3.58 32.44
N ALA A 363 -4.59 -2.42 31.81
CA ALA A 363 -5.71 -1.51 32.09
C ALA A 363 -7.06 -2.15 31.74
N LYS A 364 -7.11 -2.96 30.67
CA LYS A 364 -8.32 -3.70 30.31
C LYS A 364 -8.63 -4.81 31.30
N LEU A 365 -7.61 -5.57 31.73
CA LEU A 365 -7.75 -6.67 32.67
C LEU A 365 -8.28 -6.18 34.03
N LYS A 366 -7.76 -5.06 34.53
CA LYS A 366 -8.24 -4.40 35.76
C LYS A 366 -9.71 -3.96 35.72
N LYS A 367 -10.28 -3.74 34.53
CA LYS A 367 -11.71 -3.39 34.37
C LYS A 367 -12.63 -4.60 34.34
N LEU A 368 -12.07 -5.81 34.16
CA LEU A 368 -12.81 -7.07 34.09
C LEU A 368 -12.78 -7.86 35.40
N SER A 369 -11.81 -7.58 36.27
CA SER A 369 -11.78 -7.99 37.69
C SER A 369 -12.75 -7.12 38.49
#